data_AF-A0A960NUI3-F1
#
_entry.id   AF-A0A960NUI3-F1
#
_cell.length_a   1.000
_cell.length_b   1.000
_cell.length_c   1.000
_cell.angle_alpha   90.00
_cell.angle_beta   90.00
_cell.angle_gamma   90.00
#
_symmetry.space_group_name_H-M   'P 1'
#
loop_
_entity.id
_entity.type
_entity.pdbx_description
1 polymer ?
#
loop_
_entity_poly.entity_id
_entity_poly.type
_entity_poly.pdbx_seq_one_letter_code
_entity_poly.pdbx_strand_id
1 'polypeptide(L)' 'TDVTGVVNLPAGVEMVMPGDNIAVEIDLISPIAMEKTQKFAIREGGRTIGAGRITEIIE' A
#
# COMPACT_ATOMS: atom_id res chain seq x y z
N THR A 1 1.15 -14.01 1.50
CA THR A 1 0.46 -13.84 2.78
C THR A 1 -0.28 -12.54 2.72
N ASP A 2 -1.56 -12.56 3.04
CA ASP A 2 -2.36 -11.33 3.07
C ASP A 2 -2.27 -10.75 4.50
N VAL A 3 -2.06 -9.44 4.59
CA VAL A 3 -2.01 -8.70 5.85
C VAL A 3 -2.81 -7.42 5.66
N THR A 4 -3.60 -7.06 6.66
CA THR A 4 -4.38 -5.81 6.62
C THR A 4 -3.47 -4.64 6.95
N GLY A 5 -3.68 -3.50 6.30
CA GLY A 5 -2.96 -2.28 6.61
C GLY A 5 -3.82 -1.05 6.40
N VAL A 6 -3.37 0.07 6.96
CA VAL A 6 -3.96 1.40 6.80
C VAL A 6 -3.11 2.16 5.80
N VAL A 7 -3.74 2.79 4.81
CA VAL A 7 -3.05 3.61 3.81
C VAL A 7 -3.13 5.07 4.22
N ASN A 8 -1.98 5.71 4.40
CA ASN A 8 -1.86 7.13 4.70
C ASN A 8 -1.55 7.90 3.42
N LEU A 9 -2.45 8.80 3.03
CA LEU A 9 -2.28 9.65 1.86
C LEU A 9 -1.36 10.84 2.19
N PRO A 10 -0.61 11.35 1.19
CA PRO A 10 0.18 12.57 1.37
C PRO A 10 -0.69 13.76 1.84
N ALA A 11 -0.08 14.67 2.61
CA ALA A 11 -0.78 15.86 3.09
C ALA A 11 -1.43 16.64 1.94
N GLY A 12 -2.71 16.97 2.11
CA GLY A 12 -3.52 17.68 1.09
C GLY A 12 -4.14 16.78 0.02
N VAL A 13 -3.86 15.47 0.02
CA VAL A 13 -4.53 14.50 -0.86
C VAL A 13 -5.69 13.85 -0.10
N GLU A 14 -6.91 14.20 -0.47
CA GLU A 14 -8.11 13.66 0.18
C GLU A 14 -8.59 12.35 -0.45
N MET A 15 -8.29 12.13 -1.74
CA MET A 15 -8.78 10.99 -2.50
C MET A 15 -7.79 10.61 -3.61
N VAL A 16 -7.75 9.31 -3.92
CA VAL A 16 -7.01 8.75 -5.06
C VAL A 16 -8.02 8.14 -6.02
N MET A 17 -7.90 8.47 -7.31
CA MET A 17 -8.82 8.00 -8.33
C MET A 17 -8.29 6.75 -9.05
N PRO A 18 -9.17 5.90 -9.61
CA PRO A 18 -8.73 4.78 -10.44
C PRO A 18 -7.88 5.25 -11.63
N GLY A 19 -6.65 4.73 -11.74
CA GLY A 19 -5.69 5.09 -12.77
C GLY A 19 -4.57 6.02 -12.30
N ASP A 20 -4.70 6.59 -11.10
CA ASP A 20 -3.65 7.44 -10.53
C ASP A 20 -2.44 6.62 -10.09
N ASN A 21 -1.27 7.27 -10.16
CA ASN A 21 -0.03 6.75 -9.59
C ASN A 21 0.44 7.71 -8.50
N ILE A 22 0.58 7.19 -7.28
CA ILE A 22 0.88 7.98 -6.10
C ILE A 22 1.74 7.17 -5.12
N ALA A 23 2.65 7.85 -4.43
CA ALA A 23 3.39 7.28 -3.30
C ALA A 23 2.55 7.45 -2.03
N VAL A 24 2.41 6.37 -1.27
CA VAL A 24 1.64 6.33 -0.01
C VAL A 24 2.46 5.62 1.06
N GLU A 25 2.20 5.97 2.31
CA GLU A 25 2.69 5.21 3.46
C GLU A 25 1.63 4.17 3.85
N ILE A 26 2.06 2.99 4.28
CA ILE A 26 1.15 1.90 4.64
C ILE A 26 1.58 1.30 5.99
N ASP A 27 0.69 1.41 6.97
CA ASP A 27 0.87 0.82 8.30
C ASP A 27 0.25 -0.57 8.34
N LEU A 28 1.05 -1.61 8.55
CA LEU A 28 0.56 -2.98 8.62
C LEU A 28 0.16 -3.35 10.05
N ILE A 29 -0.98 -4.05 10.22
CA ILE A 29 -1.45 -4.46 11.56
C ILE A 29 -0.59 -5.55 12.20
N SER A 30 0.22 -6.24 11.39
CA SER A 30 1.11 -7.32 11.81
C SER A 30 2.42 -7.23 11.03
N PRO A 31 3.56 -7.55 11.66
CA PRO A 31 4.84 -7.63 10.96
C PRO A 31 4.80 -8.67 9.84
N ILE A 32 5.38 -8.33 8.70
CA ILE A 32 5.59 -9.23 7.58
C ILE A 32 7.02 -9.05 7.06
N ALA A 33 7.64 -10.16 6.68
CA ALA A 33 8.92 -10.10 5.98
C ALA A 33 8.73 -9.38 4.64
N MET A 34 9.51 -8.33 4.41
CA MET A 34 9.42 -7.51 3.21
C MET A 34 10.79 -6.98 2.79
N GLU A 35 10.94 -6.72 1.49
CA GLU A 35 12.17 -6.19 0.91
C GLU A 35 11.89 -4.95 0.06
N LYS A 36 12.85 -4.01 0.04
CA LYS A 36 12.78 -2.88 -0.90
C LYS A 36 12.64 -3.43 -2.31
N THR A 37 11.82 -2.76 -3.11
CA THR A 37 11.52 -3.11 -4.48
C THR A 37 10.66 -4.39 -4.63
N GLN A 38 10.18 -5.01 -3.57
CA GLN A 38 9.21 -6.10 -3.67
C GLN A 38 7.88 -5.58 -4.24
N LYS A 39 7.23 -6.35 -5.11
CA LYS A 39 5.91 -6.04 -5.65
C LYS A 39 4.81 -6.55 -4.72
N PHE A 40 3.72 -5.82 -4.62
CA PHE A 40 2.53 -6.21 -3.86
C PHE A 40 1.25 -5.79 -4.60
N ALA A 41 0.12 -6.35 -4.14
CA ALA A 41 -1.21 -6.00 -4.62
C ALA A 41 -2.06 -5.52 -3.43
N ILE A 42 -2.91 -4.53 -3.67
CA ILE A 42 -3.90 -4.04 -2.70
C ILE A 42 -5.23 -4.68 -3.07
N ARG A 43 -5.88 -5.33 -2.09
CA ARG A 43 -7.11 -6.08 -2.29
C ARG A 43 -8.18 -5.65 -1.29
N GLU A 44 -9.39 -5.45 -1.80
CA GLU A 44 -10.58 -5.16 -1.00
C GLU A 44 -11.75 -5.99 -1.53
N GLY A 45 -12.55 -6.57 -0.63
CA GLY A 45 -13.70 -7.40 -1.03
C GLY A 45 -13.35 -8.58 -1.96
N GLY A 46 -12.13 -9.10 -1.85
CA GLY A 46 -11.61 -10.19 -2.69
C GLY A 46 -11.08 -9.75 -4.07
N ARG A 47 -11.20 -8.48 -4.45
CA ARG A 47 -10.76 -7.94 -5.74
C ARG A 47 -9.45 -7.16 -5.60
N THR A 48 -8.60 -7.21 -6.62
CA THR A 48 -7.42 -6.33 -6.69
C THR A 48 -7.85 -4.94 -7.13
N ILE A 49 -7.56 -3.94 -6.30
CA ILE A 49 -7.91 -2.54 -6.54
C ILE A 49 -6.68 -1.67 -6.82
N GLY A 50 -5.49 -2.17 -6.50
CA GLY A 50 -4.23 -1.48 -6.74
C GLY A 50 -3.04 -2.43 -6.80
N ALA A 51 -1.94 -1.96 -7.35
CA ALA A 51 -0.66 -2.67 -7.39
C ALA A 51 0.46 -1.70 -7.07
N GLY A 52 1.47 -2.16 -6.35
CA GLY A 52 2.54 -1.32 -5.85
C GLY A 52 3.88 -2.03 -5.79
N ARG A 53 4.91 -1.23 -5.50
CA ARG A 53 6.27 -1.69 -5.25
C ARG A 53 6.78 -0.97 -4.01
N ILE A 54 7.38 -1.71 -3.07
CA ILE A 54 7.94 -1.13 -1.85
C ILE A 54 9.10 -0.22 -2.23
N THR A 55 9.00 1.07 -1.91
CA THR A 55 10.08 2.06 -2.12
C THR A 55 11.00 2.12 -0.92
N GLU A 56 10.42 2.08 0.28
CA GLU A 56 11.10 2.16 1.57
C GLU A 56 10.37 1.34 2.64
N ILE A 57 11.11 0.89 3.65
CA ILE A 57 10.58 0.20 4.83
C ILE A 57 10.82 1.14 6.00
N ILE A 58 9.75 1.54 6.66
CA ILE A 58 9.71 2.44 7.81
C ILE A 58 9.12 1.68 9.01
N GLU A 59 9.49 2.05 10.24
CA GLU A 59 9.01 1.42 11.49
C GLU A 59 7.96 2.27 12.21
#